data_AF-A0A1I4A0Q6-F1
#
_entry.id   AF-A0A1I4A0Q6-F1
#
_cell.length_a   1.000
_cell.length_b   1.000
_cell.length_c   1.000
_cell.angle_alpha   90.00
_cell.angle_beta   90.00
_cell.angle_gamma   90.00
#
_symmetry.space_group_name_H-M   'P 1'
#
loop_
_entity.id
_entity.type
_entity.pdbx_description
1 polymer ?
#
loop_
_entity_poly.entity_id
_entity_poly.type
_entity_poly.pdbx_seq_one_letter_code
_entity_poly.pdbx_strand_id
1 'polypeptide(L)'
;MNARLLACLAGLSALTLSGCAGRETVPNPGTLGVDFAWAGIAACEATSPALRITGSPPTTTRFAVRLTDLNVPGFAHGGGEVPRGTPSPAGDEIPQGALTDAFRGPCPPVGPHRYRFTVQALDAQNRTVATGEAIRPFPP
;
A
#
# COMPACT_ATOMS: atom_id res chain seq x y z
N MET A 1 55.80 -29.04 -39.53
CA MET A 1 56.77 -28.13 -38.91
C MET A 1 56.35 -26.71 -39.21
N ASN A 2 56.30 -25.88 -38.17
CA ASN A 2 56.18 -24.41 -38.15
C ASN A 2 54.76 -23.83 -38.29
N ALA A 3 54.41 -22.72 -37.65
CA ALA A 3 54.26 -22.35 -36.25
C ALA A 3 53.66 -20.91 -36.23
N ARG A 4 53.00 -20.55 -35.12
CA ARG A 4 52.66 -19.18 -34.63
C ARG A 4 51.31 -18.59 -35.11
N LEU A 5 50.31 -18.50 -34.20
CA LEU A 5 50.02 -17.44 -33.21
C LEU A 5 49.37 -16.19 -33.85
N LEU A 6 48.11 -15.88 -33.49
CA LEU A 6 47.72 -14.69 -32.71
C LEU A 6 46.20 -14.66 -32.44
N ALA A 7 45.85 -14.17 -31.26
CA ALA A 7 44.51 -14.09 -30.68
C ALA A 7 43.66 -12.94 -31.24
N CYS A 8 42.34 -13.08 -31.14
CA CYS A 8 41.44 -11.93 -30.91
C CYS A 8 40.32 -12.35 -29.95
N LEU A 9 40.46 -11.90 -28.71
CA LEU A 9 39.39 -11.81 -27.74
C LEU A 9 38.34 -10.81 -28.23
N ALA A 10 37.07 -11.20 -28.25
CA ALA A 10 35.95 -10.26 -28.16
C ALA A 10 34.96 -10.85 -27.15
N GLY A 11 35.07 -10.39 -25.90
CA GLY A 11 34.13 -10.73 -24.84
C GLY A 11 32.77 -10.10 -25.12
N LEU A 12 31.72 -10.90 -25.12
CA LEU A 12 30.35 -10.41 -24.96
C LEU A 12 30.06 -10.31 -23.46
N SER A 13 30.37 -9.16 -22.88
CA SER A 13 29.85 -8.79 -21.57
C SER A 13 28.37 -8.43 -21.70
N ALA A 14 27.49 -9.35 -21.31
CA ALA A 14 26.07 -9.05 -21.16
C ALA A 14 25.88 -8.21 -19.90
N LEU A 15 25.65 -6.90 -20.07
CA LEU A 15 25.22 -6.01 -19.00
C LEU A 15 23.82 -6.43 -18.53
N THR A 16 23.72 -7.03 -17.34
CA THR A 16 22.46 -7.19 -16.64
C THR A 16 22.10 -5.88 -15.96
N LEU A 17 21.25 -5.08 -16.61
CA LEU A 17 20.62 -3.92 -15.98
C LEU A 17 19.72 -4.43 -14.83
N SER A 18 20.18 -4.25 -13.60
CA SER A 18 19.31 -4.31 -12.42
C SER A 18 18.38 -3.09 -12.46
N GLY A 19 17.24 -3.23 -13.12
CA GLY A 19 16.17 -2.25 -13.08
C GLY A 19 15.48 -2.30 -11.71
N CYS A 20 15.52 -1.21 -10.95
CA CYS A 20 14.60 -1.00 -9.85
C CYS A 20 13.17 -1.00 -10.43
N ALA A 21 12.42 -2.09 -10.23
CA ALA A 21 11.01 -2.15 -10.61
C ALA A 21 10.20 -1.22 -9.71
N GLY A 22 10.12 0.06 -10.06
CA GLY A 22 9.10 0.95 -9.53
C GLY A 22 7.73 0.39 -9.90
N ARG A 23 6.80 0.34 -8.96
CA ARG A 23 5.41 -0.07 -9.24
C ARG A 23 4.82 0.89 -10.27
N GLU A 24 4.52 0.36 -11.46
CA GLU A 24 3.94 1.12 -12.56
C GLU A 24 2.52 1.55 -12.17
N THR A 25 2.23 2.85 -12.26
CA THR A 25 0.86 3.38 -12.09
C THR A 25 0.22 3.49 -13.46
N VAL A 26 -1.06 3.14 -13.59
CA VAL A 26 -1.78 3.40 -14.85
C VAL A 26 -2.03 4.91 -14.98
N PRO A 27 -1.97 5.47 -16.20
CA PRO A 27 -2.35 6.86 -16.43
C PRO A 27 -3.78 7.14 -15.94
N ASN A 28 -3.96 8.20 -15.15
CA ASN A 28 -5.24 8.61 -14.54
C ASN A 28 -5.92 7.49 -13.72
N PRO A 29 -5.33 7.05 -12.59
CA PRO A 29 -5.97 6.07 -11.74
C PRO A 29 -7.34 6.61 -11.25
N GLY A 30 -8.31 5.71 -11.11
CA GLY A 30 -9.62 6.06 -10.57
C GLY A 30 -9.56 6.59 -9.13
N THR A 31 -10.68 7.11 -8.63
CA THR A 31 -10.79 7.56 -7.24
C THR A 31 -11.59 6.58 -6.41
N LEU A 32 -11.10 6.26 -5.22
CA LEU A 32 -11.80 5.47 -4.21
C LEU A 32 -12.44 6.38 -3.18
N GLY A 33 -13.64 6.03 -2.73
CA GLY A 33 -14.15 6.50 -1.44
C GLY A 33 -13.60 5.60 -0.33
N VAL A 34 -13.01 6.20 0.69
CA VAL A 34 -12.50 5.48 1.88
C VAL A 34 -13.26 6.00 3.09
N ASP A 35 -13.74 5.09 3.93
CA ASP A 35 -14.35 5.43 5.21
C ASP A 35 -13.92 4.45 6.31
N PHE A 36 -13.84 4.97 7.53
CA PHE A 36 -13.49 4.20 8.72
C PHE A 36 -13.89 4.95 9.99
N ALA A 37 -13.94 4.20 11.10
CA ALA A 37 -14.14 4.73 12.44
C ALA A 37 -13.15 4.09 13.42
N TRP A 38 -12.80 4.82 14.48
CA TRP A 38 -11.98 4.30 15.60
C TRP A 38 -12.81 3.55 16.65
N ALA A 39 -14.10 3.34 16.41
CA ALA A 39 -14.98 2.64 17.34
C ALA A 39 -14.41 1.25 17.63
N GLY A 40 -14.20 0.94 18.92
CA GLY A 40 -13.62 -0.33 19.35
C GLY A 40 -12.10 -0.45 19.18
N ILE A 41 -11.40 0.61 18.76
CA ILE A 41 -9.93 0.64 18.69
C ILE A 41 -9.37 1.42 19.88
N ALA A 42 -8.59 0.77 20.73
CA ALA A 42 -7.93 1.45 21.84
C ALA A 42 -6.59 2.08 21.42
N ALA A 43 -6.11 3.01 22.24
CA ALA A 43 -4.83 3.65 22.00
C ALA A 43 -3.68 2.65 22.07
N CYS A 44 -2.68 2.85 21.21
CA CYS A 44 -1.43 2.08 21.22
C CYS A 44 -1.61 0.57 20.93
N GLU A 45 -2.73 0.17 20.34
CA GLU A 45 -2.97 -1.22 19.91
C GLU A 45 -2.47 -1.50 18.48
N ALA A 46 -2.25 -2.79 18.18
CA ALA A 46 -1.85 -3.25 16.85
C ALA A 46 -3.04 -3.71 15.98
N THR A 47 -4.27 -3.61 16.48
CA THR A 47 -5.47 -3.95 15.71
C THR A 47 -5.87 -2.75 14.85
N SER A 48 -5.91 -2.95 13.53
CA SER A 48 -6.44 -1.95 12.60
C SER A 48 -7.97 -1.89 12.64
N PRO A 49 -8.61 -0.72 12.44
CA PRO A 49 -10.06 -0.64 12.26
C PRO A 49 -10.48 -1.35 10.97
N ALA A 50 -11.77 -1.63 10.83
CA ALA A 50 -12.34 -1.96 9.54
C ALA A 50 -12.36 -0.72 8.63
N LEU A 51 -12.10 -0.89 7.33
CA LEU A 51 -12.21 0.17 6.32
C LEU A 51 -13.27 -0.24 5.29
N ARG A 52 -14.15 0.71 4.92
CA ARG A 52 -15.08 0.56 3.80
C ARG A 52 -14.51 1.27 2.58
N ILE A 53 -14.47 0.57 1.45
CA ILE A 53 -13.93 1.08 0.19
C ILE A 53 -15.04 1.09 -0.86
N THR A 54 -15.24 2.22 -1.51
CA THR A 54 -16.23 2.38 -2.60
C THR A 54 -15.54 2.85 -3.87
N GLY A 55 -16.12 2.53 -5.03
CA GLY A 55 -15.56 2.93 -6.33
C GLY A 55 -14.36 2.10 -6.80
N SER A 56 -14.07 0.96 -6.16
CA SER A 56 -13.00 0.07 -6.61
C SER A 56 -13.24 -0.44 -8.04
N PRO A 57 -12.28 -0.28 -8.96
CA PRO A 57 -12.39 -0.86 -10.30
C PRO A 57 -12.61 -2.38 -10.27
N PRO A 58 -13.34 -2.96 -11.25
CA PRO A 58 -13.51 -4.42 -11.34
C PRO A 58 -12.20 -5.20 -11.42
N THR A 59 -11.14 -4.58 -11.94
CA THR A 59 -9.80 -5.17 -12.07
C THR A 59 -9.02 -5.23 -10.75
N THR A 60 -9.52 -4.63 -9.66
CA THR A 60 -8.85 -4.66 -8.36
C THR A 60 -8.79 -6.07 -7.80
N THR A 61 -7.58 -6.50 -7.41
CA THR A 61 -7.30 -7.80 -6.80
C THR A 61 -6.86 -7.70 -5.35
N ARG A 62 -6.31 -6.55 -4.95
CA ARG A 62 -5.79 -6.29 -3.60
C ARG A 62 -5.81 -4.80 -3.29
N PHE A 63 -5.76 -4.47 -2.01
CA PHE A 63 -5.60 -3.11 -1.52
C PHE A 63 -4.26 -2.98 -0.80
N ALA A 64 -3.46 -1.99 -1.18
CA ALA A 64 -2.31 -1.56 -0.38
C ALA A 64 -2.73 -0.37 0.48
N VAL A 65 -2.56 -0.49 1.79
CA VAL A 65 -3.02 0.50 2.77
C VAL A 65 -1.86 0.98 3.61
N ARG A 66 -1.83 2.28 3.89
CA ARG A 66 -0.89 2.91 4.82
C ARG A 66 -1.64 3.80 5.80
N LEU A 67 -1.25 3.74 7.07
CA LEU A 67 -1.63 4.72 8.08
C LEU A 67 -0.51 5.78 8.20
N THR A 68 -0.89 7.05 8.24
CA THR A 68 0.04 8.17 8.48
C THR A 68 -0.53 9.07 9.57
N ASP A 69 0.26 9.36 10.58
CA ASP A 69 -0.01 10.42 11.53
C ASP A 69 0.42 11.75 10.91
N LEU A 70 -0.54 12.64 10.66
CA LEU A 70 -0.26 13.94 10.04
C LEU A 70 0.43 14.92 11.00
N ASN A 71 0.37 14.66 12.31
CA ASN A 71 1.09 15.43 13.32
C ASN A 71 2.53 14.93 13.47
N VAL A 72 2.78 13.63 13.23
CA VAL A 72 4.12 13.02 13.29
C VAL A 72 4.39 12.15 12.04
N PRO A 73 4.56 12.75 10.84
CA PRO A 73 4.63 11.98 9.58
C PRO A 73 5.81 11.01 9.46
N GLY A 74 6.86 11.20 10.28
CA GLY A 74 8.04 10.34 10.31
C GLY A 74 7.84 9.03 11.08
N PHE A 75 6.77 8.91 11.89
CA PHE A 75 6.50 7.66 12.61
C PHE A 75 5.85 6.63 11.68
N ALA A 76 6.48 5.47 11.56
CA ALA A 76 6.00 4.39 10.71
C ALA A 76 4.85 3.62 11.39
N HIS A 77 3.61 4.05 11.14
CA HIS A 77 2.40 3.37 11.60
C HIS A 77 2.08 2.05 10.84
N GLY A 78 2.84 1.73 9.79
CA GLY A 78 2.65 0.51 9.00
C GLY A 78 1.36 0.53 8.16
N GLY A 79 0.78 -0.64 7.97
CA GLY A 79 -0.39 -0.85 7.12
C GLY A 79 -0.50 -2.29 6.66
N GLY A 80 -0.69 -2.51 5.37
CA GLY A 80 -0.65 -3.85 4.79
C GLY A 80 -1.20 -3.93 3.37
N GLU A 81 -0.92 -5.05 2.72
CA GLU A 81 -1.62 -5.46 1.51
C GLU A 81 -2.68 -6.51 1.87
N VAL A 82 -3.92 -6.25 1.51
CA VAL A 82 -5.06 -7.14 1.80
C VAL A 82 -5.68 -7.61 0.49
N PRO A 83 -5.85 -8.93 0.26
CA PRO A 83 -6.59 -9.43 -0.89
C PRO A 83 -8.01 -8.84 -0.92
N ARG A 84 -8.49 -8.50 -2.11
CA ARG A 84 -9.88 -8.06 -2.26
C ARG A 84 -10.81 -9.24 -1.98
N GLY A 85 -11.76 -9.05 -1.07
CA GLY A 85 -12.82 -10.03 -0.82
C GLY A 85 -13.88 -10.06 -1.93
N THR A 86 -15.02 -10.69 -1.66
CA THR A 86 -16.15 -10.70 -2.58
C THR A 86 -16.78 -9.29 -2.64
N PRO A 87 -16.83 -8.64 -3.82
CA PRO A 87 -17.44 -7.32 -3.94
C PRO A 87 -18.92 -7.35 -3.57
N SER A 88 -19.40 -6.30 -2.90
CA SER A 88 -20.83 -6.12 -2.58
C SER A 88 -21.38 -4.84 -3.18
N PRO A 89 -22.72 -4.69 -3.31
CA PRO A 89 -23.33 -3.41 -3.70
C PRO A 89 -22.98 -2.25 -2.77
N ALA A 90 -22.62 -2.53 -1.52
CA ALA A 90 -22.25 -1.53 -0.52
C ALA A 90 -20.76 -1.15 -0.52
N GLY A 91 -19.99 -1.68 -1.48
CA GLY A 91 -18.54 -1.53 -1.59
C GLY A 91 -17.75 -2.79 -1.20
N ASP A 92 -16.43 -2.64 -1.19
CA ASP A 92 -15.49 -3.61 -0.63
C ASP A 92 -15.21 -3.29 0.85
N GLU A 93 -14.74 -4.29 1.58
CA GLU A 93 -14.40 -4.17 2.99
C GLU A 93 -13.00 -4.71 3.24
N ILE A 94 -12.23 -3.96 4.04
CA ILE A 94 -11.00 -4.44 4.66
C ILE A 94 -11.35 -4.69 6.13
N PRO A 95 -11.38 -5.96 6.59
CA PRO A 95 -11.82 -6.28 7.94
C PRO A 95 -10.94 -5.68 9.02
N GLN A 96 -11.49 -5.50 10.22
CA GLN A 96 -10.74 -5.13 11.41
C GLN A 96 -9.58 -6.13 11.62
N GLY A 97 -8.39 -5.60 11.91
CA GLY A 97 -7.18 -6.40 12.13
C GLY A 97 -6.53 -6.95 10.85
N ALA A 98 -7.07 -6.68 9.66
CA ALA A 98 -6.50 -7.20 8.41
C ALA A 98 -5.19 -6.53 7.99
N LEU A 99 -4.91 -5.31 8.46
CA LEU A 99 -3.64 -4.63 8.22
C LEU A 99 -2.58 -5.17 9.18
N THR A 100 -1.76 -6.12 8.70
CA THR A 100 -0.81 -6.89 9.52
C THR A 100 0.66 -6.57 9.23
N ASP A 101 0.96 -5.71 8.26
CA ASP A 101 2.33 -5.30 7.94
C ASP A 101 2.80 -4.21 8.91
N ALA A 102 3.30 -4.68 10.06
CA ALA A 102 3.83 -3.86 11.15
C ALA A 102 2.88 -2.72 11.57
N PHE A 103 1.56 -2.97 11.51
CA PHE A 103 0.56 -1.97 11.85
C PHE A 103 0.69 -1.56 13.32
N ARG A 104 0.75 -0.24 13.53
CA ARG A 104 0.76 0.39 14.84
C ARG A 104 -0.37 1.40 14.85
N GLY A 105 -1.34 1.17 15.71
CA GLY A 105 -2.47 2.08 15.89
C GLY A 105 -2.06 3.46 16.43
N PRO A 106 -3.02 4.37 16.52
CA PRO A 106 -2.80 5.71 17.04
C PRO A 106 -2.38 5.66 18.52
N CYS A 107 -1.34 6.41 18.87
CA CYS A 107 -0.80 6.49 20.23
C CYS A 107 -0.29 7.92 20.52
N PRO A 108 -1.16 8.94 20.40
CA PRO A 108 -0.72 10.33 20.60
C PRO A 108 -0.38 10.55 22.09
N PRO A 109 0.78 11.15 22.41
CA PRO A 109 1.20 11.34 23.80
C PRO A 109 0.42 12.47 24.49
N VAL A 110 0.02 13.51 23.75
CA VAL A 110 -0.70 14.68 24.27
C VAL A 110 -1.67 15.20 23.21
N GLY A 111 -2.94 15.28 23.58
CA GLY A 111 -4.00 15.83 22.71
C GLY A 111 -4.31 14.96 21.49
N PRO A 112 -5.30 15.36 20.68
CA PRO A 112 -5.68 14.61 19.49
C PRO A 112 -4.68 14.81 18.35
N HIS A 113 -4.32 13.71 17.68
CA HIS A 113 -3.62 13.74 16.40
C HIS A 113 -4.58 13.43 15.26
N ARG A 114 -4.22 13.79 14.02
CA ARG A 114 -4.98 13.49 12.81
C ARG A 114 -4.31 12.35 12.06
N TYR A 115 -5.06 11.29 11.81
CA TYR A 115 -4.57 10.09 11.16
C TYR A 115 -5.22 9.92 9.80
N ARG A 116 -4.39 9.69 8.78
CA ARG A 116 -4.80 9.45 7.40
C ARG A 116 -4.58 7.98 7.05
N PHE A 117 -5.64 7.32 6.60
CA PHE A 117 -5.49 6.12 5.79
C PHE A 117 -5.38 6.51 4.31
N THR A 118 -4.35 6.03 3.64
CA THR A 118 -4.24 6.06 2.18
C THR A 118 -4.40 4.65 1.64
N VAL A 119 -5.30 4.48 0.67
CA VAL A 119 -5.63 3.18 0.06
C VAL A 119 -5.34 3.23 -1.42
N GLN A 120 -4.64 2.23 -1.92
CA GLN A 120 -4.41 1.99 -3.33
C GLN A 120 -5.07 0.66 -3.71
N ALA A 121 -5.95 0.70 -4.71
CA ALA A 121 -6.46 -0.50 -5.36
C ALA A 121 -5.44 -0.96 -6.40
N LEU A 122 -5.00 -2.21 -6.32
CA LEU A 122 -4.01 -2.79 -7.24
C LEU A 122 -4.64 -3.88 -8.11
N ASP A 123 -4.24 -3.94 -9.38
CA ASP A 123 -4.62 -5.03 -10.30
C ASP A 123 -3.73 -6.27 -10.16
N ALA A 124 -3.98 -7.29 -11.00
CA ALA A 124 -3.22 -8.54 -10.99
C ALA A 124 -1.73 -8.35 -11.35
N GLN A 125 -1.38 -7.24 -12.00
CA GLN A 125 -0.02 -6.86 -12.37
C GLN A 125 0.65 -5.95 -11.32
N ASN A 126 0.02 -5.78 -10.14
CA ASN A 126 0.46 -4.88 -9.07
C ASN A 126 0.49 -3.39 -9.45
N ARG A 127 -0.27 -2.99 -10.47
CA ARG A 127 -0.40 -1.59 -10.86
C ARG A 127 -1.49 -0.93 -10.05
N THR A 128 -1.26 0.31 -9.60
CA THR A 128 -2.28 1.10 -8.93
C THR A 128 -3.33 1.55 -9.93
N VAL A 129 -4.56 1.04 -9.81
CA VAL A 129 -5.69 1.35 -10.70
C VAL A 129 -6.67 2.36 -10.12
N ALA A 130 -6.65 2.58 -8.80
CA ALA A 130 -7.37 3.66 -8.15
C ALA A 130 -6.76 3.99 -6.78
N THR A 131 -6.97 5.21 -6.29
CA THR A 131 -6.50 5.67 -4.98
C THR A 131 -7.58 6.43 -4.23
N GLY A 132 -7.52 6.41 -2.89
CA GLY A 132 -8.35 7.23 -2.04
C GLY A 132 -7.74 7.40 -0.66
N GLU A 133 -8.28 8.35 0.10
CA GLU A 133 -7.85 8.60 1.47
C GLU A 133 -9.01 9.01 2.37
N ALA A 134 -8.83 8.78 3.67
CA ALA A 134 -9.72 9.28 4.71
C ALA A 134 -8.91 9.74 5.91
N ILE A 135 -9.38 10.80 6.58
CA ILE A 135 -8.74 11.38 7.75
C ILE A 135 -9.72 11.41 8.91
N ARG A 136 -9.29 10.96 10.09
CA ARG A 136 -10.04 11.09 11.36
C ARG A 136 -9.09 11.50 12.49
N PRO A 137 -9.55 12.29 13.48
CA PRO A 137 -8.79 12.50 14.71
C PRO A 137 -8.76 11.22 15.56
N PHE A 138 -7.73 11.07 16.40
CA PHE A 138 -7.72 10.10 17.50
C PHE A 138 -7.14 10.77 18.77
N PRO A 139 -7.74 10.61 19.96
CA PRO A 139 -9.02 9.91 20.19
C PRO A 139 -10.19 10.56 19.42
N PRO A 140 -11.23 9.78 19.05
CA PRO A 140 -12.36 10.25 18.26
C PRO A 140 -13.25 11.26 18.99
#